data_AF-A0A432UEX4-F1
#
_entry.id   AF-A0A432UEX4-F1
#
_cell.length_a   1.000
_cell.length_b   1.000
_cell.length_c   1.000
_cell.angle_alpha   90.00
_cell.angle_beta   90.00
_cell.angle_gamma   90.00
#
_symmetry.space_group_name_H-M   'P 1'
#
loop_
_entity.id
_entity.type
_entity.pdbx_description
1 polymer ?
#
loop_
_entity_poly.entity_id
_entity_poly.type
_entity_poly.pdbx_seq_one_letter_code
_entity_poly.pdbx_strand_id
1 'polypeptide(L)'
;MEERLAPRLEDYLETIYLLEKRNRVARVKEIAEARKVKMPTVTEVLKRLSERGFVLYEPYGYVRTTEKGREYAEKIYKKHRVIIDFFKEVLGLPEEVAEREGCSIEHYLSNETISRIKRLLEVARERGIRIEGEGNAERGN
;
A
#
# COMPACT_ATOMS: atom_id res chain seq x y z
N MET A 1 -10.29 5.66 20.91
CA MET A 1 -10.76 5.12 19.61
C MET A 1 -9.64 5.38 18.63
N GLU A 2 -9.01 4.34 18.07
CA GLU A 2 -7.89 4.52 17.14
C GLU A 2 -8.38 5.29 15.91
N GLU A 3 -7.75 6.42 15.59
CA GLU A 3 -8.20 7.31 14.52
C GLU A 3 -7.92 6.65 13.16
N ARG A 4 -8.96 6.13 12.50
CA ARG A 4 -8.84 5.51 11.18
C ARG A 4 -8.89 6.57 10.08
N LEU A 5 -7.94 6.50 9.15
CA LEU A 5 -7.94 7.29 7.93
C LEU A 5 -8.92 6.68 6.91
N ALA A 6 -9.49 7.51 6.04
CA ALA A 6 -10.22 6.98 4.87
C ALA A 6 -9.21 6.29 3.93
N PRO A 7 -9.59 5.24 3.17
CA PRO A 7 -8.66 4.50 2.30
C PRO A 7 -7.82 5.41 1.39
N ARG A 8 -8.46 6.42 0.77
CA ARG A 8 -7.77 7.41 -0.06
C ARG A 8 -6.71 8.23 0.69
N LEU A 9 -6.86 8.48 1.98
CA LEU A 9 -5.83 9.17 2.78
C LEU A 9 -4.70 8.22 3.17
N GLU A 10 -5.02 6.94 3.42
CA GLU A 10 -4.05 5.87 3.68
C GLU A 10 -3.13 5.67 2.48
N ASP A 11 -3.71 5.54 1.28
CA ASP A 11 -3.02 5.51 -0.01
C ASP A 11 -1.94 6.59 -0.17
N TYR A 12 -2.30 7.84 0.17
CA TYR A 12 -1.38 8.97 0.02
C TYR A 12 -0.31 8.94 1.10
N LEU A 13 -0.68 8.60 2.34
CA LEU A 13 0.27 8.49 3.44
C LEU A 13 1.31 7.40 3.18
N GLU A 14 0.88 6.25 2.67
CA GLU A 14 1.78 5.16 2.25
C GLU A 14 2.69 5.61 1.11
N THR A 15 2.15 6.27 0.09
CA THR A 15 2.95 6.80 -1.03
C THR A 15 4.03 7.78 -0.54
N ILE A 16 3.67 8.69 0.36
CA ILE A 16 4.61 9.65 0.97
C ILE A 16 5.70 8.90 1.75
N TYR A 17 5.32 7.90 2.55
CA TYR A 17 6.25 7.08 3.31
C TYR A 17 7.24 6.32 2.41
N LEU A 18 6.77 5.75 1.29
CA LEU A 18 7.63 5.04 0.33
C LEU A 18 8.59 5.99 -0.39
N LEU A 19 8.11 7.16 -0.81
CA LEU A 19 8.96 8.20 -1.39
C LEU A 19 9.98 8.72 -0.39
N GLU A 20 9.58 8.95 0.86
CA GLU A 20 10.48 9.36 1.95
C GLU A 20 11.54 8.30 2.24
N LYS A 21 11.20 7.01 2.23
CA LYS A 21 12.19 5.93 2.36
C LYS A 21 13.20 5.89 1.22
N ARG A 22 12.79 6.23 0.00
CA ARG A 22 13.65 6.23 -1.18
C ARG A 22 14.54 7.49 -1.27
N ASN A 23 13.96 8.66 -1.02
CA ASN A 23 14.55 9.96 -1.34
C ASN A 23 14.79 10.85 -0.11
N ARG A 24 14.60 10.34 1.11
CA ARG A 24 14.62 11.06 2.43
C ARG A 24 13.48 12.07 2.66
N VAL A 25 12.83 12.51 1.60
CA VAL A 25 11.70 13.44 1.56
C VAL A 25 10.81 13.12 0.36
N ALA A 26 9.54 13.48 0.42
CA ALA A 26 8.63 13.42 -0.73
C ALA A 26 8.35 14.83 -1.28
N ARG A 27 8.11 14.95 -2.60
CA ARG A 27 7.66 16.19 -3.23
C ARG A 27 6.25 16.03 -3.81
N VAL A 28 5.48 17.12 -3.83
CA VAL A 28 4.10 17.13 -4.38
C VAL A 28 4.05 16.59 -5.82
N LYS A 29 5.03 16.93 -6.65
CA LYS A 29 5.13 16.43 -8.03
C LYS A 29 5.33 14.92 -8.09
N GLU A 30 6.21 14.36 -7.28
CA GLU A 30 6.48 12.92 -7.24
C GLU A 30 5.25 12.15 -6.73
N ILE A 31 4.54 12.68 -5.73
CA ILE A 31 3.30 12.10 -5.22
C ILE A 31 2.22 12.12 -6.32
N ALA A 32 2.12 13.22 -7.07
CA ALA A 32 1.16 13.36 -8.17
C ALA A 32 1.42 12.34 -9.28
N GLU A 33 2.70 12.18 -9.66
CA GLU A 33 3.14 11.19 -10.66
C GLU A 33 2.87 9.76 -10.20
N ALA A 34 3.26 9.41 -8.96
CA ALA A 34 3.05 8.08 -8.40
C ALA A 34 1.57 7.69 -8.32
N ARG A 35 0.70 8.62 -7.93
CA ARG A 35 -0.75 8.40 -7.83
C ARG A 35 -1.51 8.67 -9.12
N LYS A 36 -0.84 9.11 -10.21
CA LYS A 36 -1.45 9.46 -11.50
C LYS A 36 -2.58 10.50 -11.38
N VAL A 37 -2.38 11.53 -10.56
CA VAL A 37 -3.33 12.63 -10.34
C VAL A 37 -2.69 13.99 -10.60
N LYS A 38 -3.50 15.06 -10.61
CA LYS A 38 -2.99 16.44 -10.73
C LYS A 38 -2.47 16.94 -9.38
N MET A 39 -1.46 17.80 -9.39
CA MET A 39 -0.88 18.40 -8.18
C MET A 39 -1.89 19.09 -7.24
N PRO A 40 -2.93 19.81 -7.72
CA PRO A 40 -3.94 20.39 -6.83
C PRO A 40 -4.66 19.36 -5.97
N THR A 41 -4.92 18.16 -6.51
CA THR A 41 -5.52 17.04 -5.78
C THR A 41 -4.60 16.57 -4.66
N VAL A 42 -3.29 16.50 -4.92
CA VAL A 42 -2.30 16.16 -3.90
C VAL A 42 -2.28 17.20 -2.80
N THR A 43 -2.22 18.49 -3.16
CA THR A 43 -2.22 19.59 -2.18
C THR A 43 -3.43 19.56 -1.26
N GLU A 44 -4.61 19.26 -1.79
CA GLU A 44 -5.83 19.12 -0.99
C GLU A 44 -5.72 17.97 0.03
N VAL A 45 -5.22 16.81 -0.39
CA VAL A 45 -5.04 15.65 0.48
C VAL A 45 -3.95 15.91 1.53
N LEU A 46 -2.85 16.56 1.17
CA LEU A 46 -1.77 16.92 2.08
C LEU A 46 -2.24 17.86 3.19
N LYS A 47 -3.10 18.85 2.87
CA LYS A 47 -3.72 19.71 3.88
C LYS A 47 -4.50 18.88 4.90
N ARG A 48 -5.36 17.98 4.44
CA ARG A 48 -6.15 17.10 5.33
C ARG A 48 -5.28 16.18 6.19
N LEU A 49 -4.21 15.61 5.63
CA LEU A 49 -3.28 14.78 6.38
C LEU A 49 -2.48 15.60 7.41
N SER A 50 -2.11 16.83 7.06
CA SER A 50 -1.37 17.75 7.93
C SER A 50 -2.23 18.25 9.10
N GLU A 51 -3.49 18.62 8.84
CA GLU A 51 -4.47 19.02 9.86
C GLU A 51 -4.72 17.91 10.89
N ARG A 52 -4.61 16.65 10.47
CA ARG A 52 -4.74 15.46 11.34
C ARG A 52 -3.42 14.99 11.94
N GLY A 53 -2.32 15.71 11.68
CA GLY A 53 -1.00 15.47 12.25
C GLY A 53 -0.26 14.24 11.71
N PHE A 54 -0.59 13.75 10.50
CA PHE A 54 0.09 12.61 9.87
C PHE A 54 1.29 13.04 9.01
N VAL A 55 1.30 14.27 8.51
CA VAL A 55 2.41 14.77 7.68
C VAL A 55 2.80 16.17 8.08
N LEU A 56 4.07 16.51 7.88
CA LEU A 56 4.57 17.88 7.84
C LEU A 56 4.51 18.34 6.39
N TYR A 57 3.66 19.32 6.12
CA TYR A 57 3.47 19.89 4.79
C TYR A 57 3.55 21.41 4.84
N GLU A 58 4.46 21.97 4.05
CA GLU A 58 4.55 23.40 3.77
C GLU A 58 4.34 23.63 2.28
N PRO A 59 3.56 24.66 1.86
CA PRO A 59 3.41 25.01 0.46
C PRO A 59 4.77 25.20 -0.24
N TYR A 60 4.93 24.60 -1.42
CA TYR A 60 6.18 24.58 -2.20
C TYR A 60 7.38 23.87 -1.53
N GLY A 61 7.18 23.30 -0.35
CA GLY A 61 8.20 22.59 0.41
C GLY A 61 8.22 21.08 0.21
N TYR A 62 9.04 20.43 1.02
CA TYR A 62 9.09 18.98 1.15
C TYR A 62 7.91 18.48 2.00
N VAL A 63 7.49 17.26 1.72
CA VAL A 63 6.51 16.54 2.52
C VAL A 63 7.24 15.43 3.27
N ARG A 64 6.97 15.32 4.57
CA ARG A 64 7.51 14.25 5.42
C ARG A 64 6.40 13.68 6.29
N THR A 65 6.52 12.41 6.64
CA THR A 65 5.66 11.83 7.67
C THR A 65 6.03 12.41 9.04
N THR A 66 5.04 12.69 9.89
CA THR A 66 5.28 12.85 11.33
C THR A 66 5.57 11.47 11.94
N GLU A 67 5.96 11.40 13.21
CA GLU A 67 6.12 10.09 13.88
C GLU A 67 4.81 9.27 13.85
N LYS A 68 3.68 9.92 14.19
CA LYS A 68 2.33 9.35 14.06
C LYS A 68 2.06 8.87 12.63
N GLY A 69 2.40 9.69 11.64
CA GLY A 69 2.26 9.37 10.23
C GLY A 69 3.04 8.15 9.80
N ARG A 70 4.30 8.10 10.22
CA ARG A 70 5.25 7.04 9.90
C ARG A 70 4.80 5.71 10.48
N GLU A 71 4.44 5.68 11.76
CA GLU A 71 3.95 4.46 12.42
C GLU A 71 2.67 3.93 11.73
N TYR A 72 1.75 4.83 11.38
CA TYR A 72 0.52 4.45 10.67
C TYR A 72 0.82 3.94 9.26
N ALA A 73 1.68 4.64 8.50
CA ALA A 73 2.10 4.24 7.16
C ALA A 73 2.79 2.88 7.15
N GLU A 74 3.66 2.62 8.14
CA GLU A 74 4.34 1.33 8.26
C GLU A 74 3.36 0.19 8.55
N LYS A 75 2.30 0.43 9.33
CA LYS A 75 1.23 -0.56 9.54
C LYS A 75 0.48 -0.85 8.24
N ILE A 76 0.11 0.18 7.46
CA ILE A 76 -0.54 0.00 6.15
C ILE A 76 0.38 -0.83 5.24
N TYR A 77 1.64 -0.39 5.08
CA TYR A 77 2.60 -1.03 4.20
C TYR A 77 2.89 -2.50 4.56
N LYS A 78 2.88 -2.84 5.86
CA LYS A 78 2.98 -4.24 6.28
C LYS A 78 1.78 -5.08 5.81
N LYS A 79 0.57 -4.53 5.83
CA LYS A 79 -0.63 -5.23 5.30
C LYS A 79 -0.54 -5.39 3.80
N HIS A 80 -0.22 -4.31 3.09
CA HIS A 80 0.01 -4.28 1.66
C HIS A 80 0.93 -5.44 1.25
N ARG A 81 2.14 -5.48 1.83
CA ARG A 81 3.13 -6.52 1.53
C ARG A 81 2.65 -7.95 1.80
N VAL A 82 1.94 -8.19 2.91
CA VAL A 82 1.40 -9.53 3.21
C VAL A 82 0.41 -9.99 2.14
N ILE A 83 -0.47 -9.10 1.68
CA ILE A 83 -1.46 -9.43 0.67
C ILE A 83 -0.79 -9.68 -0.68
N ILE A 84 0.13 -8.79 -1.10
CA ILE A 84 0.85 -8.91 -2.36
C ILE A 84 1.66 -10.20 -2.40
N ASP A 85 2.43 -10.48 -1.35
CA ASP A 85 3.22 -11.71 -1.26
C ASP A 85 2.30 -12.95 -1.29
N PHE A 86 1.16 -12.93 -0.61
CA PHE A 86 0.19 -14.02 -0.65
C PHE A 86 -0.41 -14.24 -2.05
N PHE A 87 -0.80 -13.16 -2.72
CA PHE A 87 -1.36 -13.22 -4.08
C PHE A 87 -0.36 -13.76 -5.10
N LYS A 88 0.90 -13.35 -5.00
CA LYS A 88 1.94 -13.81 -5.93
C LYS A 88 2.39 -15.23 -5.61
N GLU A 89 2.71 -15.51 -4.36
CA GLU A 89 3.41 -16.74 -4.00
C GLU A 89 2.46 -17.92 -3.78
N VAL A 90 1.26 -17.67 -3.27
CA VAL A 90 0.28 -18.73 -2.99
C VAL A 90 -0.76 -18.80 -4.09
N LEU A 91 -1.35 -17.68 -4.52
CA LEU A 91 -2.37 -17.70 -5.58
C LEU A 91 -1.78 -17.71 -6.99
N GLY A 92 -0.47 -17.49 -7.15
CA GLY A 92 0.20 -17.52 -8.46
C GLY A 92 -0.21 -16.36 -9.39
N LEU A 93 -0.74 -15.26 -8.84
CA LEU A 93 -1.19 -14.14 -9.66
C LEU A 93 0.01 -13.39 -10.28
N PRO A 94 -0.13 -12.90 -11.53
CA PRO A 94 0.87 -12.01 -12.13
C PRO A 94 1.10 -10.76 -11.26
N GLU A 95 2.34 -10.25 -11.27
CA GLU A 95 2.76 -9.07 -10.47
C GLU A 95 1.76 -7.91 -10.55
N GLU A 96 1.40 -7.52 -11.77
CA GLU A 96 0.53 -6.37 -12.00
C GLU A 96 -0.89 -6.57 -11.44
N VAL A 97 -1.38 -7.81 -11.49
CA VAL A 97 -2.69 -8.18 -10.96
C VAL A 97 -2.64 -8.18 -9.43
N ALA A 98 -1.62 -8.81 -8.86
CA ALA A 98 -1.43 -8.85 -7.42
C ALA A 98 -1.32 -7.44 -6.83
N GLU A 99 -0.48 -6.58 -7.41
CA GLU A 99 -0.29 -5.17 -7.01
C GLU A 99 -1.60 -4.38 -7.08
N ARG A 100 -2.30 -4.42 -8.22
CA ARG A 100 -3.56 -3.69 -8.40
C ARG A 100 -4.64 -4.14 -7.42
N GLU A 101 -4.85 -5.44 -7.29
CA GLU A 101 -5.95 -5.99 -6.49
C GLU A 101 -5.63 -5.97 -5.01
N GLY A 102 -4.40 -6.28 -4.62
CA GLY A 102 -3.94 -6.22 -3.23
C GLY A 102 -4.04 -4.81 -2.65
N CYS A 103 -3.55 -3.81 -3.38
CA CYS A 103 -3.69 -2.40 -2.99
C CYS A 103 -5.17 -1.98 -2.85
N SER A 104 -6.07 -2.53 -3.68
CA SER A 104 -7.50 -2.21 -3.62
C SER A 104 -8.20 -2.77 -2.37
N ILE A 105 -7.75 -3.92 -1.85
CA ILE A 105 -8.45 -4.62 -0.75
C ILE A 105 -7.84 -4.37 0.63
N GLU A 106 -6.56 -4.00 0.72
CA GLU A 106 -5.82 -3.96 1.98
C GLU A 106 -6.44 -3.06 3.06
N HIS A 107 -7.03 -1.94 2.63
CA HIS A 107 -7.64 -0.94 3.51
C HIS A 107 -8.95 -1.43 4.14
N TYR A 108 -9.51 -2.51 3.60
CA TYR A 108 -10.78 -3.09 4.03
C TYR A 108 -10.59 -4.33 4.92
N LEU A 109 -9.40 -4.93 4.91
CA LEU A 109 -9.11 -6.10 5.72
C LEU A 109 -8.74 -5.71 7.16
N SER A 110 -9.31 -6.45 8.11
CA SER A 110 -8.99 -6.30 9.53
C SER A 110 -7.56 -6.77 9.81
N ASN A 111 -6.95 -6.29 10.89
CA ASN A 111 -5.64 -6.77 11.34
C ASN A 111 -5.66 -8.29 11.60
N GLU A 112 -6.79 -8.84 12.05
CA GLU A 112 -6.95 -10.27 12.29
C GLU A 112 -6.97 -11.07 10.99
N THR A 113 -7.64 -10.58 9.94
CA THR A 113 -7.62 -11.24 8.64
C THR A 113 -6.21 -11.24 8.06
N ILE A 114 -5.52 -10.10 8.13
CA ILE A 114 -4.13 -9.98 7.65
C ILE A 114 -3.19 -10.91 8.42
N SER A 115 -3.34 -11.03 9.74
CA SER A 115 -2.47 -11.91 10.54
C SER A 115 -2.67 -13.39 10.17
N ARG A 116 -3.92 -13.80 9.91
CA ARG A 116 -4.24 -15.17 9.45
C ARG A 116 -3.74 -15.42 8.02
N ILE A 117 -3.84 -14.45 7.11
CA ILE A 117 -3.26 -14.55 5.76
C ILE A 117 -1.73 -14.68 5.85
N LYS A 118 -1.08 -13.85 6.68
CA LYS A 118 0.37 -13.95 6.90
C LYS A 118 0.76 -15.34 7.40
N ARG A 119 0.03 -15.88 8.37
CA ARG A 119 0.30 -17.23 8.89
C ARG A 119 0.12 -18.30 7.81
N LEU A 120 -0.90 -18.17 6.97
CA LEU A 120 -1.13 -19.09 5.86
C LEU A 120 0.00 -19.00 4.82
N LEU A 121 0.46 -17.79 4.49
CA LEU A 121 1.63 -17.55 3.62
C LEU A 121 2.89 -18.23 4.16
N GLU A 122 3.17 -18.12 5.47
CA GLU A 122 4.29 -18.81 6.11
C GLU A 122 4.19 -20.34 5.96
N VAL A 123 3.03 -20.92 6.29
CA VAL A 123 2.78 -22.37 6.15
C VAL A 123 2.91 -22.82 4.69
N ALA A 124 2.40 -22.02 3.74
CA ALA A 124 2.50 -22.31 2.33
C ALA A 124 3.96 -22.32 1.85
N ARG A 125 4.77 -21.35 2.30
CA ARG A 125 6.22 -21.32 2.03
C ARG A 125 6.95 -22.54 2.59
N GLU A 126 6.66 -22.90 3.84
CA GLU A 126 7.26 -24.08 4.50
C GLU A 126 6.91 -25.40 3.79
N ARG A 127 5.68 -25.51 3.27
CA ARG A 127 5.18 -26.73 2.63
C ARG A 127 5.27 -26.73 1.10
N GLY A 128 5.74 -25.65 0.49
CA GLY A 128 5.77 -25.48 -0.96
C GLY A 128 4.37 -25.44 -1.60
N ILE A 129 3.34 -25.00 -0.88
CA ILE A 129 1.97 -24.91 -1.41
C ILE A 129 1.86 -23.69 -2.33
N ARG A 130 1.44 -23.93 -3.57
CA ARG A 130 1.08 -22.90 -4.55
C ARG A 130 -0.12 -23.36 -5.35
N ILE A 131 -1.00 -22.43 -5.72
CA ILE A 131 -2.04 -22.66 -6.71
C ILE A 131 -1.41 -22.41 -8.08
N GLU A 132 -1.35 -23.45 -8.90
CA GLU A 132 -1.09 -23.27 -10.32
C GLU A 132 -2.31 -22.55 -10.90
N GLY A 133 -2.12 -21.36 -11.47
CA GLY A 133 -3.17 -20.75 -12.28
C GLY A 133 -3.59 -21.75 -13.35
N GLU A 134 -4.88 -21.82 -13.68
CA GLU A 134 -5.34 -22.56 -14.86
C GLU A 134 -4.60 -21.98 -16.06
N GLY A 135 -3.47 -22.61 -16.40
CA GLY A 135 -2.67 -22.24 -17.55
C GLY A 135 -3.60 -22.30 -18.75
N ASN A 136 -3.54 -21.26 -19.57
CA ASN A 136 -4.27 -21.13 -20.81
C ASN A 136 -4.28 -22.48 -21.55
N ALA A 137 -5.35 -23.25 -21.38
CA ALA A 137 -5.64 -24.43 -22.16
C ALA A 137 -6.15 -23.96 -23.53
N GLU A 138 -5.37 -23.11 -24.19
CA GLU A 138 -5.55 -22.79 -25.59
C GLU A 138 -4.82 -23.86 -26.40
N ARG A 139 -5.61 -24.86 -26.77
CA ARG A 139 -5.80 -25.28 -28.17
C ARG A 139 -4.49 -25.52 -28.94
N GLY A 140 -3.88 -26.67 -28.69
CA GLY A 140 -2.91 -27.29 -29.59
C GLY A 140 -3.54 -28.43 -30.37
N ASN A 141 -3.98 -28.09 -31.59
CA ASN A 141 -4.40 -28.93 -32.74
C ASN A 141 -5.75 -29.67 -32.66
#